data_AF-A0A261QDB6-F1
#
_entry.id   AF-A0A261QDB6-F1
#
_cell.length_a   1.000
_cell.length_b   1.000
_cell.length_c   1.000
_cell.angle_alpha   90.00
_cell.angle_beta   90.00
_cell.angle_gamma   90.00
#
_symmetry.space_group_name_H-M   'P 1'
#
loop_
_entity.id
_entity.type
_entity.pdbx_description
1 polymer ?
#
loop_
_entity_poly.entity_id
_entity_poly.type
_entity_poly.pdbx_seq_one_letter_code
_entity_poly.pdbx_strand_id
1 'polypeptide(L)'
;MALERIYVCTSKNSNLYRIYLLQTGDQEKLSIFSSFETDLNKKMTEENNMDILNGNALIEDIPYYIEFNAILAESYLYNFKTEIKNLLDNPTNKIIQFSKFGKMAGEVKNFEENEGIKFLIVQDDKSLYFLSIAKNAVIKNKPVISFSITENTTVVDVPKGIQVPPAVTARLDRESKKLFVYDVNRFESMLTLNENRKAKSQATINKFIQGEYTISSAKYKFSGLDDNTVTQKLYSSARAVRRLSKYNAPETNYSIEQIKEAVSKLDESLRVTFDDANKTINVTHDTAKTFVGIIHNSIVQRLISGEVEIAI
;
A
#
# COMPACT_ATOMS: atom_id res chain seq x y z
N MET A 1 -24.74 3.88 -18.27
CA MET A 1 -24.89 3.49 -16.85
C MET A 1 -25.09 4.75 -16.04
N ALA A 2 -25.97 4.74 -15.02
CA ALA A 2 -26.21 5.89 -14.15
C ALA A 2 -25.76 5.55 -12.73
N LEU A 3 -24.94 6.41 -12.12
CA LEU A 3 -24.48 6.20 -10.75
C LEU A 3 -25.60 6.53 -9.76
N GLU A 4 -25.85 5.63 -8.82
CA GLU A 4 -26.86 5.82 -7.78
C GLU A 4 -26.29 6.63 -6.61
N ARG A 5 -25.15 6.17 -6.07
CA ARG A 5 -24.58 6.67 -4.81
C ARG A 5 -23.07 6.72 -4.90
N ILE A 6 -22.48 7.68 -4.19
CA ILE A 6 -21.03 7.83 -4.12
C ILE A 6 -20.66 7.99 -2.65
N TYR A 7 -19.71 7.19 -2.19
CA TYR A 7 -19.24 7.20 -0.82
C TYR A 7 -17.76 7.57 -0.75
N VAL A 8 -17.39 8.32 0.29
CA VAL A 8 -16.00 8.62 0.64
C VAL A 8 -15.59 7.77 1.82
N CYS A 9 -14.49 7.03 1.65
CA CYS A 9 -13.92 6.21 2.70
C CYS A 9 -12.69 6.89 3.30
N THR A 10 -12.68 6.95 4.63
CA THR A 10 -11.61 7.54 5.42
C THR A 10 -10.86 6.51 6.23
N SER A 11 -9.62 6.83 6.57
CA SER A 11 -8.80 6.06 7.50
C SER A 11 -8.34 6.92 8.66
N LYS A 12 -8.26 6.31 9.84
CA LYS A 12 -7.62 6.84 11.03
C LYS A 12 -6.70 5.77 11.60
N ASN A 13 -5.49 6.13 12.03
CA ASN A 13 -4.50 5.20 12.59
C ASN A 13 -4.24 3.96 11.73
N SER A 14 -4.17 4.12 10.40
CA SER A 14 -3.94 3.02 9.45
C SER A 14 -5.05 1.98 9.36
N ASN A 15 -6.26 2.27 9.84
CA ASN A 15 -7.44 1.41 9.68
C ASN A 15 -8.55 2.16 8.92
N LEU A 16 -9.39 1.42 8.21
CA LEU A 16 -10.65 1.95 7.68
C LEU A 16 -11.48 2.44 8.86
N TYR A 17 -11.98 3.68 8.79
CA TYR A 17 -12.62 4.34 9.93
C TYR A 17 -14.09 4.64 9.66
N ARG A 18 -14.37 5.46 8.63
CA ARG A 18 -15.74 5.90 8.32
C ARG A 18 -15.99 5.93 6.83
N ILE A 19 -17.19 5.51 6.45
CA ILE A 19 -17.76 5.62 5.11
C ILE A 19 -18.85 6.68 5.17
N TYR A 20 -18.73 7.71 4.34
CA TYR A 20 -19.68 8.81 4.27
C TYR A 20 -20.33 8.85 2.90
N LEU A 21 -21.64 9.08 2.85
CA LEU A 21 -22.35 9.33 1.60
C LEU A 21 -22.06 10.76 1.13
N LEU A 22 -21.64 10.92 -0.12
CA LEU A 22 -21.55 12.22 -0.77
C LEU A 22 -22.90 12.60 -1.34
N GLN A 23 -23.34 13.82 -1.03
CA GLN A 23 -24.47 14.41 -1.72
C GLN A 23 -23.99 14.96 -3.07
N THR A 24 -24.38 14.29 -4.15
CA THR A 24 -24.05 14.67 -5.53
C THR A 24 -25.32 14.74 -6.38
N GLY A 25 -25.38 15.72 -7.28
CA GLY A 25 -26.39 15.78 -8.32
C GLY A 25 -26.04 14.88 -9.50
N ASP A 26 -26.93 14.83 -10.49
CA ASP A 26 -26.79 13.96 -11.65
C ASP A 26 -25.63 14.38 -12.56
N GLN A 27 -25.33 15.68 -12.65
CA GLN A 27 -24.19 16.18 -13.43
C GLN A 27 -22.85 15.78 -12.80
N GLU A 28 -22.72 15.86 -11.48
CA GLU A 28 -21.51 15.44 -10.78
C GLU A 28 -21.30 13.93 -10.90
N LYS A 29 -22.38 13.15 -10.80
CA LYS A 29 -22.35 11.70 -11.02
C LYS A 29 -21.85 11.36 -12.43
N LEU A 30 -22.38 12.00 -13.47
CA LEU A 30 -21.92 11.80 -14.84
C LEU A 30 -20.44 12.17 -15.02
N SER A 31 -20.00 13.28 -14.43
CA SER A 31 -18.60 13.73 -14.49
C SER A 31 -17.63 12.77 -13.79
N ILE A 32 -18.06 12.19 -12.66
CA ILE A 32 -17.28 11.20 -11.93
C ILE A 32 -17.19 9.91 -12.74
N PHE A 33 -18.30 9.46 -13.32
CA PHE A 33 -18.33 8.24 -14.13
C PHE A 33 -17.43 8.35 -15.37
N SER A 34 -17.54 9.45 -16.11
CA SER A 34 -16.74 9.68 -17.33
C SER A 34 -15.24 9.71 -17.06
N SER A 35 -14.83 10.01 -15.82
CA SER A 35 -13.42 10.04 -15.44
C SER A 35 -12.77 8.65 -15.44
N PHE A 36 -13.52 7.57 -15.18
CA PHE A 36 -12.97 6.21 -15.09
C PHE A 36 -13.62 5.19 -16.03
N GLU A 37 -14.67 5.57 -16.77
CA GLU A 37 -15.43 4.70 -17.67
C GLU A 37 -14.54 3.96 -18.68
N THR A 38 -13.58 4.67 -19.30
CA THR A 38 -12.68 4.06 -20.30
C THR A 38 -11.83 2.93 -19.71
N ASP A 39 -11.27 3.15 -18.50
CA ASP A 39 -10.46 2.14 -17.80
C ASP A 39 -11.34 0.97 -17.32
N LEU A 40 -12.55 1.26 -16.83
CA LEU A 40 -13.51 0.25 -16.41
C LEU A 40 -13.85 -0.69 -17.57
N ASN A 41 -14.24 -0.14 -18.72
CA ASN A 41 -14.64 -0.93 -19.88
C ASN A 41 -13.50 -1.83 -20.36
N LYS A 42 -12.27 -1.33 -20.37
CA LYS A 42 -11.09 -2.13 -20.70
C LYS A 42 -10.94 -3.30 -19.71
N LYS A 43 -10.96 -3.02 -18.40
CA LYS A 43 -10.77 -4.03 -17.37
C LYS A 43 -11.86 -5.09 -17.34
N MET A 44 -13.11 -4.71 -17.60
CA MET A 44 -14.24 -5.65 -17.68
C MET A 44 -14.06 -6.68 -18.81
N THR A 45 -13.41 -6.32 -19.92
CA THR A 45 -13.11 -7.30 -20.98
C THR A 45 -12.09 -8.36 -20.56
N GLU A 46 -11.23 -8.04 -19.60
CA GLU A 46 -10.17 -8.92 -19.11
C GLU A 46 -10.64 -9.82 -17.95
N GLU A 47 -11.82 -9.57 -17.37
CA GLU A 47 -12.34 -10.32 -16.21
C GLU A 47 -12.53 -11.82 -16.46
N ASN A 48 -12.89 -12.20 -17.69
CA ASN A 48 -13.06 -13.61 -18.06
C ASN A 48 -11.75 -14.41 -18.02
N ASN A 49 -10.62 -13.70 -18.11
CA ASN A 49 -9.28 -14.30 -18.09
C ASN A 49 -8.63 -14.21 -16.71
N MET A 50 -9.33 -13.67 -15.70
CA MET A 50 -8.80 -13.58 -14.34
C MET A 50 -8.92 -14.91 -13.63
N ASP A 51 -7.86 -15.28 -12.91
CA ASP A 51 -7.86 -16.44 -12.05
C ASP A 51 -8.43 -16.11 -10.66
N ILE A 52 -8.86 -17.16 -9.96
CA ILE A 52 -9.25 -17.02 -8.55
C ILE A 52 -8.02 -16.66 -7.71
N LEU A 53 -8.22 -15.90 -6.63
CA LEU A 53 -7.15 -15.50 -5.71
C LEU A 53 -6.27 -16.71 -5.35
N ASN A 54 -5.01 -16.66 -5.77
CA ASN A 54 -3.98 -17.63 -5.45
C ASN A 54 -2.78 -16.92 -4.79
N GLY A 55 -1.89 -17.69 -4.16
CA GLY A 55 -0.72 -17.13 -3.46
C GLY A 55 0.21 -16.31 -4.37
N ASN A 56 0.27 -16.66 -5.66
CA ASN A 56 1.13 -15.98 -6.64
C ASN A 56 0.55 -14.62 -7.07
N ALA A 57 -0.77 -14.45 -7.07
CA ALA A 57 -1.40 -13.19 -7.43
C ALA A 57 -0.99 -12.03 -6.51
N LEU A 58 -0.80 -12.31 -5.21
CA LEU A 58 -0.27 -11.35 -4.25
C LEU A 58 1.23 -11.07 -4.43
N ILE A 59 2.00 -12.04 -4.93
CA ILE A 59 3.45 -11.93 -5.11
C ILE A 59 3.78 -11.18 -6.39
N GLU A 60 3.07 -11.48 -7.48
CA GLU A 60 3.35 -10.98 -8.82
C GLU A 60 2.45 -9.80 -9.22
N ASP A 61 1.60 -9.30 -8.31
CA ASP A 61 0.63 -8.23 -8.56
C ASP A 61 -0.37 -8.55 -9.68
N ILE A 62 -0.69 -9.84 -9.87
CA ILE A 62 -1.59 -10.29 -10.93
C ILE A 62 -3.04 -9.99 -10.52
N PRO A 63 -3.85 -9.39 -11.41
CA PRO A 63 -5.29 -9.25 -11.20
C PRO A 63 -5.97 -10.58 -10.89
N TYR A 64 -6.91 -10.58 -9.95
CA TYR A 64 -7.61 -11.79 -9.52
C TYR A 64 -9.07 -11.50 -9.18
N TYR A 65 -9.87 -12.55 -9.08
CA TYR A 65 -11.20 -12.46 -8.48
C TYR A 65 -11.34 -13.32 -7.23
N ILE A 66 -12.25 -12.93 -6.34
CA ILE A 66 -12.63 -13.70 -5.16
C ILE A 66 -14.14 -13.69 -5.00
N GLU A 67 -14.71 -14.84 -4.63
CA GLU A 67 -16.11 -14.90 -4.25
C GLU A 67 -16.32 -14.23 -2.88
N PHE A 68 -17.10 -13.16 -2.86
CA PHE A 68 -17.27 -12.30 -1.70
C PHE A 68 -17.85 -13.07 -0.50
N ASN A 69 -18.70 -14.06 -0.77
CA ASN A 69 -19.26 -14.92 0.26
C ASN A 69 -18.27 -15.96 0.81
N ALA A 70 -17.31 -16.42 0.00
CA ALA A 70 -16.29 -17.39 0.39
C ALA A 70 -15.18 -16.82 1.30
N ILE A 71 -15.11 -15.49 1.47
CA ILE A 71 -14.17 -14.85 2.39
C ILE A 71 -14.45 -15.32 3.84
N LEU A 72 -13.55 -16.13 4.39
CA LEU A 72 -13.63 -16.69 5.74
C LEU A 72 -13.33 -15.64 6.83
N ALA A 73 -13.73 -15.93 8.07
CA ALA A 73 -13.47 -15.06 9.23
C ALA A 73 -11.98 -14.83 9.52
N GLU A 74 -11.15 -15.83 9.19
CA GLU A 74 -9.70 -15.79 9.34
C GLU A 74 -9.00 -15.05 8.20
N SER A 75 -9.73 -14.69 7.14
CA SER A 75 -9.17 -13.97 6.00
C SER A 75 -8.83 -12.53 6.38
N TYR A 76 -7.70 -12.04 5.89
CA TYR A 76 -7.31 -10.64 5.99
C TYR A 76 -8.35 -9.68 5.36
N LEU A 77 -9.18 -10.17 4.42
CA LEU A 77 -10.28 -9.42 3.80
C LEU A 77 -11.58 -9.43 4.62
N TYR A 78 -11.65 -10.14 5.75
CA TYR A 78 -12.88 -10.29 6.51
C TYR A 78 -13.44 -8.95 7.00
N ASN A 79 -12.59 -8.08 7.54
CA ASN A 79 -13.01 -6.74 7.99
C ASN A 79 -13.60 -5.92 6.82
N PHE A 80 -12.95 -5.97 5.65
CA PHE A 80 -13.49 -5.34 4.44
C PHE A 80 -14.85 -5.91 4.05
N LYS A 81 -15.00 -7.24 4.04
CA LYS A 81 -16.28 -7.91 3.76
C LYS A 81 -17.37 -7.43 4.70
N THR A 82 -17.10 -7.37 6.00
CA THR A 82 -18.08 -6.95 7.02
C THR A 82 -18.53 -5.51 6.80
N GLU A 83 -17.59 -4.58 6.57
CA GLU A 83 -17.91 -3.17 6.33
C GLU A 83 -18.71 -2.96 5.04
N ILE A 84 -18.38 -3.68 3.97
CA ILE A 84 -19.12 -3.58 2.70
C ILE A 84 -20.49 -4.26 2.79
N LYS A 85 -20.63 -5.38 3.51
CA LYS A 85 -21.95 -5.98 3.80
C LYS A 85 -22.82 -5.01 4.59
N ASN A 86 -22.28 -4.42 5.65
CA ASN A 86 -22.98 -3.41 6.43
C ASN A 86 -23.43 -2.22 5.58
N LEU A 87 -22.58 -1.77 4.64
CA LEU A 87 -22.93 -0.68 3.71
C LEU A 87 -24.07 -1.07 2.75
N LEU A 88 -24.07 -2.31 2.26
CA LEU A 88 -25.10 -2.83 1.34
C LEU A 88 -26.44 -3.06 2.05
N ASP A 89 -26.41 -3.62 3.26
CA ASP A 89 -27.59 -3.98 4.03
C ASP A 89 -28.19 -2.74 4.74
N ASN A 90 -27.33 -1.83 5.22
CA ASN A 90 -27.69 -0.62 5.94
C ASN A 90 -26.93 0.59 5.36
N PRO A 91 -27.42 1.19 4.25
CA PRO A 91 -26.75 2.34 3.66
C PRO A 91 -26.64 3.47 4.67
N THR A 92 -25.42 3.94 4.91
CA THR A 92 -25.13 4.96 5.93
C THR A 92 -25.86 6.27 5.64
N ASN A 93 -26.59 6.79 6.64
CA ASN A 93 -27.22 8.12 6.62
C ASN A 93 -26.26 9.27 6.97
N LYS A 94 -24.97 8.99 7.19
CA LYS A 94 -23.97 10.02 7.47
C LYS A 94 -23.53 10.69 6.16
N ILE A 95 -24.16 11.83 5.86
CA ILE A 95 -23.91 12.62 4.65
C ILE A 95 -22.75 13.60 4.90
N ILE A 96 -21.78 13.65 3.98
CA ILE A 96 -20.84 14.78 3.87
C ILE A 96 -21.36 15.71 2.78
N GLN A 97 -21.66 16.95 3.17
CA GLN A 97 -21.83 18.07 2.23
C GLN A 97 -20.52 18.86 2.18
N PHE A 98 -19.95 18.99 0.98
CA PHE A 98 -18.94 20.01 0.71
C PHE A 98 -19.68 21.31 0.42
N SER A 99 -19.99 22.10 1.45
CA SER A 99 -20.65 23.38 1.26
C SER A 99 -19.75 24.34 0.49
N LYS A 100 -20.19 24.79 -0.69
CA LYS A 100 -19.86 26.11 -1.20
C LYS A 100 -21.13 26.74 -1.73
N PHE A 101 -21.70 27.69 -0.98
CA PHE A 101 -22.37 28.93 -1.43
C PHE A 101 -22.94 29.64 -0.19
N GLY A 102 -22.26 30.69 0.27
CA GLY A 102 -22.73 31.54 1.38
C GLY A 102 -21.63 31.89 2.37
N LYS A 103 -21.43 33.19 2.62
CA LYS A 103 -20.43 33.76 3.54
C LYS A 103 -20.63 33.22 4.97
N MET A 104 -19.85 32.24 5.42
CA MET A 104 -19.57 32.04 6.85
C MET A 104 -18.21 31.38 7.06
N ALA A 105 -17.47 31.91 8.02
CA ALA A 105 -16.27 31.29 8.58
C ALA A 105 -16.64 29.95 9.22
N GLY A 106 -15.94 28.89 8.85
CA GLY A 106 -16.14 27.56 9.44
C GLY A 106 -15.70 26.46 8.49
N GLU A 107 -14.53 25.93 8.76
CA GLU A 107 -13.94 24.76 8.12
C GLU A 107 -14.90 23.56 8.06
N VAL A 108 -14.57 22.61 7.18
CA VAL A 108 -15.18 21.27 7.16
C VAL A 108 -14.93 20.60 8.54
N LYS A 109 -15.86 20.76 9.49
CA LYS A 109 -15.79 20.22 10.86
C LYS A 109 -15.98 18.70 10.97
N ASN A 110 -16.09 17.97 9.86
CA ASN A 110 -16.50 16.56 9.90
C ASN A 110 -15.35 15.54 9.94
N PHE A 111 -14.09 15.97 9.76
CA PHE A 111 -12.94 15.08 9.86
C PHE A 111 -12.21 15.33 11.18
N GLU A 112 -11.92 14.26 11.91
CA GLU A 112 -11.09 14.33 13.11
C GLU A 112 -9.62 14.59 12.76
N GLU A 113 -8.83 15.04 13.73
CA GLU A 113 -7.38 15.10 13.58
C GLU A 113 -6.82 13.72 13.18
N ASN A 114 -5.94 13.71 12.17
CA ASN A 114 -5.36 12.52 11.55
C ASN A 114 -6.32 11.62 10.76
N GLU A 115 -7.55 12.07 10.49
CA GLU A 115 -8.46 11.41 9.54
C GLU A 115 -8.11 11.79 8.09
N GLY A 116 -7.81 10.79 7.26
CA GLY A 116 -7.41 10.96 5.87
C GLY A 116 -8.34 10.23 4.91
N ILE A 117 -8.61 10.82 3.76
CA ILE A 117 -9.38 10.19 2.68
C ILE A 117 -8.49 9.16 1.96
N LYS A 118 -8.99 7.95 1.75
CA LYS A 118 -8.25 6.84 1.12
C LYS A 118 -8.80 6.42 -0.24
N PHE A 119 -10.11 6.33 -0.39
CA PHE A 119 -10.75 5.87 -1.62
C PHE A 119 -12.21 6.30 -1.72
N LEU A 120 -12.76 6.19 -2.93
CA LEU A 120 -14.19 6.32 -3.20
C LEU A 120 -14.80 4.94 -3.43
N ILE A 121 -16.05 4.79 -3.02
CA ILE A 121 -16.93 3.71 -3.46
C ILE A 121 -18.00 4.35 -4.33
N VAL A 122 -18.06 3.97 -5.60
CA VAL A 122 -19.06 4.44 -6.55
C VAL A 122 -20.02 3.29 -6.80
N GLN A 123 -21.32 3.53 -6.61
CA GLN A 123 -22.35 2.51 -6.73
C GLN A 123 -23.23 2.80 -7.95
N ASP A 124 -23.51 1.75 -8.73
CA ASP A 124 -24.62 1.71 -9.67
C ASP A 124 -25.60 0.56 -9.32
N ASP A 125 -26.51 0.27 -10.24
CA ASP A 125 -27.53 -0.78 -10.09
C ASP A 125 -26.91 -2.17 -9.91
N LYS A 126 -25.78 -2.46 -10.57
CA LYS A 126 -25.21 -3.81 -10.68
C LYS A 126 -23.94 -4.02 -9.87
N SER A 127 -23.21 -2.97 -9.52
CA SER A 127 -21.83 -3.05 -9.08
C SER A 127 -21.45 -1.95 -8.08
N LEU A 128 -20.42 -2.25 -7.28
CA LEU A 128 -19.65 -1.26 -6.54
C LEU A 128 -18.26 -1.15 -7.15
N TYR A 129 -17.85 0.08 -7.49
CA TYR A 129 -16.53 0.41 -8.00
C TYR A 129 -15.69 1.06 -6.92
N PHE A 130 -14.47 0.56 -6.75
CA PHE A 130 -13.53 1.04 -5.74
C PHE A 130 -12.41 1.85 -6.41
N LEU A 131 -12.27 3.11 -6.03
CA LEU A 131 -11.32 4.06 -6.64
C LEU A 131 -10.29 4.52 -5.59
N SER A 132 -9.07 4.01 -5.65
CA SER A 132 -7.98 4.43 -4.75
C SER A 132 -7.59 5.89 -4.97
N ILE A 133 -7.63 6.71 -3.91
CA ILE A 133 -7.18 8.10 -3.95
C ILE A 133 -5.73 8.17 -3.46
N ALA A 134 -4.86 8.74 -4.29
CA ALA A 134 -3.48 9.01 -3.89
C ALA A 134 -3.42 10.15 -2.84
N LYS A 135 -2.46 10.11 -1.91
CA LYS A 135 -2.36 11.13 -0.84
C LYS A 135 -2.21 12.56 -1.36
N ASN A 136 -1.58 12.72 -2.53
CA ASN A 136 -1.39 13.99 -3.22
C ASN A 136 -2.61 14.44 -4.04
N ALA A 137 -3.58 13.55 -4.30
CA ALA A 137 -4.82 13.86 -4.99
C ALA A 137 -5.87 14.50 -4.07
N VAL A 138 -5.60 14.58 -2.76
CA VAL A 138 -6.42 15.33 -1.81
C VAL A 138 -5.93 16.78 -1.77
N ILE A 139 -6.71 17.67 -2.38
CA ILE A 139 -6.44 19.11 -2.38
C ILE A 139 -6.75 19.63 -0.97
N LYS A 140 -5.71 20.02 -0.24
CA LYS A 140 -5.85 20.66 1.07
C LYS A 140 -6.11 22.16 0.85
N ASN A 141 -6.99 22.74 1.65
CA ASN A 141 -7.19 24.19 1.67
C ASN A 141 -5.87 24.85 2.09
N LYS A 142 -5.08 25.30 1.11
CA LYS A 142 -3.81 25.98 1.31
C LYS A 142 -3.71 27.11 0.30
N PRO A 143 -3.21 28.29 0.70
CA PRO A 143 -2.84 29.32 -0.25
C PRO A 143 -1.64 28.82 -1.05
N VAL A 144 -1.79 28.67 -2.37
CA VAL A 144 -0.75 28.06 -3.23
C VAL A 144 0.09 29.11 -3.95
N ILE A 145 -0.48 30.29 -4.24
CA ILE A 145 0.16 31.28 -5.11
C ILE A 145 -0.04 32.69 -4.55
N SER A 146 1.07 33.40 -4.39
CA SER A 146 1.18 34.84 -4.19
C SER A 146 1.99 35.40 -5.37
N PHE A 147 1.32 35.99 -6.36
CA PHE A 147 1.98 36.78 -7.41
C PHE A 147 1.73 38.27 -7.15
N SER A 148 2.76 39.09 -7.28
CA SER A 148 2.64 40.56 -7.31
C SER A 148 3.18 41.09 -8.64
N ILE A 149 2.29 41.60 -9.49
CA ILE A 149 2.66 42.42 -10.66
C ILE A 149 2.43 43.92 -10.33
N THR A 150 1.76 44.22 -9.20
CA THR A 150 1.59 45.55 -8.59
C THR A 150 1.63 45.44 -7.05
N GLU A 151 1.61 46.57 -6.32
CA GLU A 151 1.69 46.65 -4.83
C GLU A 151 0.63 45.84 -4.07
N ASN A 152 -0.41 45.34 -4.76
CA ASN A 152 -1.43 44.49 -4.18
C ASN A 152 -1.14 43.01 -4.48
N THR A 153 -0.81 42.24 -3.44
CA THR A 153 -0.68 40.79 -3.51
C THR A 153 -2.06 40.15 -3.71
N THR A 154 -2.20 39.33 -4.75
CA THR A 154 -3.41 38.52 -4.94
C THR A 154 -3.16 37.12 -4.37
N VAL A 155 -3.89 36.79 -3.31
CA VAL A 155 -3.87 35.45 -2.68
C VAL A 155 -4.99 34.61 -3.29
N VAL A 156 -4.65 33.45 -3.83
CA VAL A 156 -5.64 32.50 -4.39
C VAL A 156 -5.85 31.34 -3.42
N ASP A 157 -7.05 31.26 -2.85
CA ASP A 157 -7.49 30.15 -2.01
C ASP A 157 -8.04 29.00 -2.86
N VAL A 158 -7.37 27.84 -2.78
CA VAL A 158 -7.82 26.62 -3.48
C VAL A 158 -8.76 25.83 -2.55
N PRO A 159 -10.01 25.54 -2.97
CA PRO A 159 -10.96 24.80 -2.15
C PRO A 159 -10.45 23.39 -1.83
N LYS A 160 -10.85 22.88 -0.65
CA LYS A 160 -10.62 21.48 -0.29
C LYS A 160 -11.41 20.57 -1.25
N GLY A 161 -10.74 19.58 -1.82
CA GLY A 161 -11.35 18.70 -2.83
C GLY A 161 -10.60 17.39 -2.99
N ILE A 162 -11.19 16.47 -3.75
CA ILE A 162 -10.61 15.18 -4.09
C ILE A 162 -10.55 15.12 -5.61
N GLN A 163 -9.37 14.87 -6.18
CA GLN A 163 -9.27 14.52 -7.58
C GLN A 163 -9.75 13.08 -7.77
N VAL A 164 -10.78 12.91 -8.61
CA VAL A 164 -11.35 11.60 -8.93
C VAL A 164 -10.29 10.76 -9.66
N PRO A 165 -9.92 9.57 -9.15
CA PRO A 165 -8.97 8.71 -9.82
C PRO A 165 -9.56 8.19 -11.15
N PRO A 166 -8.81 8.25 -12.27
CA PRO A 166 -9.30 7.73 -13.54
C PRO A 166 -9.20 6.20 -13.65
N ALA A 167 -8.52 5.55 -12.71
CA ALA A 167 -8.29 4.11 -12.74
C ALA A 167 -9.11 3.38 -11.67
N VAL A 168 -9.86 2.36 -12.09
CA VAL A 168 -10.64 1.49 -11.21
C VAL A 168 -9.72 0.50 -10.51
N THR A 169 -9.78 0.44 -9.18
CA THR A 169 -8.90 -0.43 -8.39
C THR A 169 -9.50 -1.83 -8.22
N ALA A 170 -10.80 -1.90 -7.92
CA ALA A 170 -11.54 -3.14 -7.83
C ALA A 170 -13.03 -2.91 -8.17
N ARG A 171 -13.74 -3.98 -8.50
CA ARG A 171 -15.19 -3.99 -8.75
C ARG A 171 -15.83 -5.14 -8.00
N LEU A 172 -16.86 -4.88 -7.21
CA LEU A 172 -17.73 -5.91 -6.66
C LEU A 172 -19.00 -5.98 -7.50
N ASP A 173 -19.19 -7.10 -8.17
CA ASP A 173 -20.46 -7.42 -8.83
C ASP A 173 -21.49 -7.83 -7.77
N ARG A 174 -22.63 -7.14 -7.75
CA ARG A 174 -23.70 -7.37 -6.76
C ARG A 174 -24.53 -8.60 -7.09
N GLU A 175 -24.63 -8.98 -8.36
CA GLU A 175 -25.39 -10.15 -8.81
C GLU A 175 -24.58 -11.42 -8.56
N SER A 176 -23.39 -11.50 -9.15
CA SER A 176 -22.54 -12.70 -9.01
C SER A 176 -21.81 -12.79 -7.67
N LYS A 177 -21.80 -11.72 -6.87
CA LYS A 177 -21.03 -11.60 -5.62
C LYS A 177 -19.53 -11.85 -5.83
N LYS A 178 -19.00 -11.58 -7.03
CA LYS A 178 -17.57 -11.66 -7.32
C LYS A 178 -16.91 -10.30 -7.14
N LEU A 179 -15.85 -10.28 -6.35
CA LEU A 179 -14.96 -9.13 -6.21
C LEU A 179 -13.78 -9.31 -7.15
N PHE A 180 -13.72 -8.47 -8.19
CA PHE A 180 -12.61 -8.38 -9.13
C PHE A 180 -11.61 -7.34 -8.65
N VAL A 181 -10.36 -7.72 -8.48
CA VAL A 181 -9.27 -6.85 -8.06
C VAL A 181 -8.34 -6.64 -9.24
N TYR A 182 -8.34 -5.42 -9.79
CA TYR A 182 -7.55 -5.09 -10.98
C TYR A 182 -6.15 -4.58 -10.64
N ASP A 183 -6.00 -3.85 -9.53
CA ASP A 183 -4.71 -3.36 -9.03
C ASP A 183 -4.54 -3.82 -7.58
N VAL A 184 -3.82 -4.95 -7.42
CA VAL A 184 -3.60 -5.60 -6.12
C VAL A 184 -2.92 -4.65 -5.14
N ASN A 185 -1.90 -3.92 -5.60
CA ASN A 185 -1.12 -3.02 -4.75
C ASN A 185 -1.97 -1.85 -4.23
N ARG A 186 -2.76 -1.22 -5.11
CA ARG A 186 -3.66 -0.13 -4.71
C ARG A 186 -4.78 -0.64 -3.83
N PHE A 187 -5.36 -1.80 -4.15
CA PHE A 187 -6.43 -2.41 -3.36
C PHE A 187 -5.98 -2.71 -1.93
N GLU A 188 -4.83 -3.36 -1.75
CA GLU A 188 -4.22 -3.59 -0.43
C GLU A 188 -3.93 -2.27 0.29
N SER A 189 -3.35 -1.30 -0.41
CA SER A 189 -3.04 0.03 0.16
C SER A 189 -4.28 0.82 0.58
N MET A 190 -5.42 0.65 -0.11
CA MET A 190 -6.71 1.23 0.26
C MET A 190 -7.17 0.68 1.61
N LEU A 191 -7.07 -0.63 1.77
CA LEU A 191 -7.45 -1.35 3.00
C LEU A 191 -6.37 -1.27 4.08
N THR A 192 -5.22 -0.69 3.76
CA THR A 192 -4.03 -0.63 4.61
C THR A 192 -3.51 -2.02 5.01
N LEU A 193 -3.81 -2.99 4.15
CA LEU A 193 -3.30 -4.34 4.22
C LEU A 193 -1.88 -4.34 3.61
N ASN A 194 -0.97 -5.07 4.24
CA ASN A 194 0.41 -5.22 3.77
C ASN A 194 0.67 -6.68 3.34
N GLU A 195 -0.38 -7.44 3.02
CA GLU A 195 -0.26 -8.89 2.77
C GLU A 195 0.49 -9.17 1.48
N ASN A 196 0.25 -8.40 0.42
CA ASN A 196 1.07 -8.44 -0.79
C ASN A 196 2.57 -8.24 -0.50
N ARG A 197 2.90 -7.26 0.35
CA ARG A 197 4.30 -7.01 0.73
C ARG A 197 4.89 -8.13 1.58
N LYS A 198 4.10 -8.73 2.47
CA LYS A 198 4.51 -9.91 3.24
C LYS A 198 4.73 -11.12 2.32
N ALA A 199 3.83 -11.37 1.38
CA ALA A 199 3.93 -12.45 0.41
C ALA A 199 5.17 -12.30 -0.48
N LYS A 200 5.41 -11.10 -1.03
CA LYS A 200 6.65 -10.79 -1.77
C LYS A 200 7.88 -10.95 -0.89
N SER A 201 7.83 -10.47 0.35
CA SER A 201 8.92 -10.64 1.31
C SER A 201 9.21 -12.14 1.57
N GLN A 202 8.17 -12.98 1.68
CA GLN A 202 8.33 -14.43 1.84
C GLN A 202 8.97 -15.05 0.60
N ALA A 203 8.50 -14.68 -0.60
CA ALA A 203 9.09 -15.16 -1.84
C ALA A 203 10.58 -14.79 -1.93
N THR A 204 10.95 -13.56 -1.57
CA THR A 204 12.35 -13.13 -1.49
C THR A 204 13.15 -13.95 -0.47
N ILE A 205 12.63 -14.17 0.74
CA ILE A 205 13.28 -15.00 1.76
C ILE A 205 13.51 -16.43 1.24
N ASN A 206 12.49 -17.03 0.61
CA ASN A 206 12.58 -18.38 0.04
C ASN A 206 13.69 -18.47 -1.02
N LYS A 207 13.87 -17.45 -1.85
CA LYS A 207 14.96 -17.39 -2.83
C LYS A 207 16.34 -17.32 -2.19
N PHE A 208 16.48 -16.68 -1.02
CA PHE A 208 17.73 -16.72 -0.24
C PHE A 208 17.95 -18.10 0.39
N ILE A 209 16.91 -18.73 0.96
CA ILE A 209 16.99 -20.08 1.54
C ILE A 209 17.39 -21.11 0.49
N GLN A 210 16.80 -21.04 -0.71
CA GLN A 210 17.12 -21.91 -1.83
C GLN A 210 18.49 -21.61 -2.46
N GLY A 211 19.11 -20.48 -2.09
CA GLY A 211 20.40 -20.05 -2.61
C GLY A 211 20.37 -19.53 -4.05
N GLU A 212 19.19 -19.18 -4.58
CA GLU A 212 19.01 -18.44 -5.84
C GLU A 212 19.62 -17.04 -5.70
N TYR A 213 19.37 -16.40 -4.55
CA TYR A 213 19.97 -15.11 -4.21
C TYR A 213 21.23 -15.30 -3.39
N THR A 214 22.31 -14.67 -3.87
CA THR A 214 23.62 -14.65 -3.23
C THR A 214 24.11 -13.21 -3.10
N ILE A 215 25.08 -13.00 -2.21
CA ILE A 215 25.69 -11.69 -1.98
C ILE A 215 27.13 -11.67 -2.47
N SER A 216 27.51 -10.52 -3.03
CA SER A 216 28.83 -10.21 -3.57
C SER A 216 29.21 -11.05 -4.79
N SER A 217 30.28 -10.65 -5.48
CA SER A 217 30.87 -11.44 -6.56
C SER A 217 31.34 -12.83 -6.11
N ALA A 218 31.61 -13.02 -4.81
CA ALA A 218 32.03 -14.29 -4.24
C ALA A 218 30.87 -15.29 -3.98
N LYS A 219 29.62 -14.87 -4.22
CA LYS A 219 28.39 -15.68 -4.12
C LYS A 219 28.15 -16.28 -2.72
N TYR A 220 28.28 -15.47 -1.67
CA TYR A 220 27.95 -15.90 -0.31
C TYR A 220 26.44 -16.14 -0.16
N LYS A 221 26.07 -17.18 0.59
CA LYS A 221 24.67 -17.54 0.90
C LYS A 221 24.33 -17.18 2.34
N PHE A 222 23.05 -17.06 2.64
CA PHE A 222 22.58 -16.93 4.03
C PHE A 222 22.06 -18.27 4.55
N SER A 223 22.31 -18.51 5.83
CA SER A 223 21.83 -19.68 6.60
C SER A 223 21.04 -19.20 7.82
N GLY A 224 20.07 -20.00 8.28
CA GLY A 224 19.21 -19.68 9.42
C GLY A 224 17.97 -18.82 9.10
N LEU A 225 17.74 -18.50 7.82
CA LEU A 225 16.53 -17.78 7.39
C LEU A 225 15.26 -18.64 7.40
N ASP A 226 15.42 -19.96 7.40
CA ASP A 226 14.37 -20.97 7.53
C ASP A 226 13.90 -21.17 8.98
N ASP A 227 14.59 -20.58 9.95
CA ASP A 227 14.15 -20.56 11.34
C ASP A 227 12.89 -19.70 11.51
N ASN A 228 11.86 -20.27 12.15
CA ASN A 228 10.59 -19.62 12.44
C ASN A 228 10.77 -18.32 13.25
N THR A 229 11.70 -18.28 14.19
CA THR A 229 11.97 -17.11 15.04
C THR A 229 12.56 -15.95 14.24
N VAL A 230 13.46 -16.25 13.29
CA VAL A 230 14.04 -15.28 12.36
C VAL A 230 12.96 -14.73 11.43
N THR A 231 12.16 -15.63 10.85
CA THR A 231 11.06 -15.29 9.95
C THR A 231 10.02 -14.40 10.64
N GLN A 232 9.61 -14.75 11.86
CA GLN A 232 8.69 -13.94 12.66
C GLN A 232 9.27 -12.55 12.95
N LYS A 233 10.57 -12.46 13.29
CA LYS A 233 11.23 -11.18 13.53
C LYS A 233 11.21 -10.29 12.29
N LEU A 234 11.47 -10.84 11.11
CA LEU A 234 11.42 -10.11 9.84
C LEU A 234 10.01 -9.60 9.54
N TYR A 235 8.97 -10.41 9.77
CA TYR A 235 7.59 -10.01 9.54
C TYR A 235 7.03 -9.02 10.55
N SER A 236 7.55 -9.00 11.77
CA SER A 236 7.18 -8.00 12.78
C SER A 236 7.58 -6.57 12.40
N SER A 237 8.55 -6.41 11.49
CA SER A 237 9.08 -5.11 11.08
C SER A 237 8.53 -4.68 9.73
N ALA A 238 7.64 -3.69 9.72
CA ALA A 238 7.10 -3.08 8.50
C ALA A 238 8.21 -2.56 7.56
N ARG A 239 9.34 -2.10 8.12
CA ARG A 239 10.51 -1.66 7.35
C ARG A 239 11.22 -2.85 6.68
N ALA A 240 11.38 -3.97 7.38
CA ALA A 240 11.99 -5.18 6.83
C ALA A 240 11.13 -5.75 5.71
N VAL A 241 9.83 -5.94 5.96
CA VAL A 241 8.85 -6.41 4.96
C VAL A 241 8.89 -5.56 3.71
N ARG A 242 8.86 -4.22 3.83
CA ARG A 242 8.91 -3.32 2.67
C ARG A 242 10.24 -3.39 1.90
N ARG A 243 11.35 -3.62 2.59
CA ARG A 243 12.67 -3.74 1.96
C ARG A 243 12.79 -5.07 1.21
N LEU A 244 12.39 -6.16 1.84
CA LEU A 244 12.38 -7.49 1.24
C LEU A 244 11.42 -7.53 0.04
N SER A 245 10.21 -6.99 0.16
CA SER A 245 9.23 -6.96 -0.93
C SER A 245 9.65 -6.18 -2.17
N LYS A 246 10.71 -5.37 -2.07
CA LYS A 246 11.26 -4.54 -3.16
C LYS A 246 12.63 -5.02 -3.62
N TYR A 247 13.14 -6.08 -3.00
CA TYR A 247 14.44 -6.61 -3.32
C TYR A 247 14.35 -7.30 -4.68
N ASN A 248 15.01 -6.69 -5.66
CA ASN A 248 15.39 -7.35 -6.89
C ASN A 248 16.87 -7.63 -6.76
N ALA A 249 17.32 -8.83 -7.12
CA ALA A 249 18.74 -9.21 -7.06
C ALA A 249 19.58 -8.11 -7.74
N PRO A 250 20.30 -7.28 -6.98
CA PRO A 250 21.12 -6.26 -7.57
C PRO A 250 22.36 -6.93 -8.15
N GLU A 251 22.91 -6.35 -9.22
CA GLU A 251 24.32 -6.51 -9.50
C GLU A 251 25.07 -5.89 -8.30
N THR A 252 25.45 -6.71 -7.32
CA THR A 252 26.09 -6.23 -6.09
C THR A 252 27.48 -5.70 -6.41
N ASN A 253 27.71 -4.40 -6.18
CA ASN A 253 28.99 -3.72 -6.42
C ASN A 253 30.01 -3.82 -5.27
N TYR A 254 29.65 -4.36 -4.11
CA TYR A 254 30.54 -4.43 -2.94
C TYR A 254 31.12 -5.83 -2.73
N SER A 255 32.41 -5.87 -2.38
CA SER A 255 33.11 -7.11 -2.06
C SER A 255 32.68 -7.64 -0.69
N ILE A 256 32.88 -8.95 -0.47
CA ILE A 256 32.57 -9.56 0.83
C ILE A 256 33.38 -8.93 1.98
N GLU A 257 34.62 -8.51 1.71
CA GLU A 257 35.49 -7.87 2.71
C GLU A 257 34.95 -6.51 3.14
N GLN A 258 34.38 -5.72 2.22
CA GLN A 258 33.70 -4.47 2.57
C GLN A 258 32.48 -4.72 3.46
N ILE A 259 31.77 -5.82 3.23
CA ILE A 259 30.61 -6.22 4.04
C ILE A 259 31.07 -6.70 5.43
N LYS A 260 32.16 -7.46 5.53
CA LYS A 260 32.73 -7.90 6.82
C LYS A 260 33.21 -6.72 7.65
N GLU A 261 33.96 -5.80 7.06
CA GLU A 261 34.38 -4.55 7.72
C GLU A 261 33.16 -3.75 8.18
N ALA A 262 32.09 -3.78 7.40
CA ALA A 262 30.88 -3.08 7.74
C ALA A 262 30.14 -3.67 8.94
N VAL A 263 30.05 -4.98 8.99
CA VAL A 263 29.41 -5.70 10.10
C VAL A 263 30.25 -5.61 11.37
N SER A 264 31.59 -5.60 11.28
CA SER A 264 32.46 -5.54 12.47
C SER A 264 32.33 -4.24 13.27
N LYS A 265 31.83 -3.15 12.66
CA LYS A 265 31.58 -1.87 13.35
C LYS A 265 30.22 -1.79 14.02
N LEU A 266 29.35 -2.80 13.88
CA LEU A 266 28.11 -2.91 14.63
C LEU A 266 28.36 -3.42 16.06
N ASP A 267 27.39 -3.25 16.95
CA ASP A 267 27.41 -3.90 18.26
C ASP A 267 27.47 -5.41 18.12
N GLU A 268 28.19 -6.07 19.03
CA GLU A 268 28.48 -7.50 18.96
C GLU A 268 27.21 -8.36 18.85
N SER A 269 26.15 -7.98 19.57
CA SER A 269 24.84 -8.66 19.54
C SER A 269 24.11 -8.56 18.19
N LEU A 270 24.51 -7.64 17.31
CA LEU A 270 23.91 -7.42 16.00
C LEU A 270 24.77 -7.99 14.86
N ARG A 271 25.96 -8.54 15.15
CA ARG A 271 26.88 -9.05 14.13
C ARG A 271 26.44 -10.41 13.61
N VAL A 272 26.29 -10.52 12.30
CA VAL A 272 26.18 -11.83 11.64
C VAL A 272 27.55 -12.52 11.65
N THR A 273 27.55 -13.85 11.68
CA THR A 273 28.80 -14.64 11.62
C THR A 273 29.08 -15.08 10.18
N PHE A 274 30.32 -14.90 9.74
CA PHE A 274 30.77 -15.34 8.42
C PHE A 274 31.50 -16.68 8.55
N ASP A 275 31.11 -17.65 7.74
CA ASP A 275 31.84 -18.89 7.52
C ASP A 275 32.39 -18.88 6.10
N ASP A 276 33.66 -18.50 5.99
CA ASP A 276 34.36 -18.35 4.71
C ASP A 276 34.64 -19.70 4.03
N ALA A 277 34.73 -20.79 4.80
CA ALA A 277 34.98 -22.12 4.27
C ALA A 277 33.78 -22.63 3.47
N ASN A 278 32.57 -22.43 4.01
CA ASN A 278 31.32 -22.79 3.35
C ASN A 278 30.70 -21.65 2.54
N LYS A 279 31.29 -20.45 2.58
CA LYS A 279 30.77 -19.20 2.01
C LYS A 279 29.34 -18.90 2.46
N THR A 280 29.11 -19.01 3.77
CA THR A 280 27.80 -18.75 4.38
C THR A 280 27.85 -17.59 5.38
N ILE A 281 26.72 -16.90 5.50
CA ILE A 281 26.50 -15.84 6.49
C ILE A 281 25.36 -16.32 7.39
N ASN A 282 25.68 -16.61 8.64
CA ASN A 282 24.73 -17.13 9.61
C ASN A 282 23.87 -16.01 10.19
N VAL A 283 22.55 -16.18 10.07
CA VAL A 283 21.54 -15.23 10.57
C VAL A 283 20.77 -15.88 11.72
N THR A 284 20.60 -15.12 12.80
CA THR A 284 19.80 -15.50 13.97
C THR A 284 18.69 -14.47 14.17
N HIS A 285 17.79 -14.73 15.13
CA HIS A 285 16.66 -13.84 15.39
C HIS A 285 17.12 -12.42 15.80
N ASP A 286 18.27 -12.30 16.46
CA ASP A 286 18.89 -11.03 16.85
C ASP A 286 19.52 -10.30 15.66
N THR A 287 20.14 -11.05 14.75
CA THR A 287 20.86 -10.49 13.59
C THR A 287 19.99 -10.33 12.34
N ALA A 288 18.69 -10.68 12.42
CA ALA A 288 17.74 -10.55 11.31
C ALA A 288 17.66 -9.13 10.72
N LYS A 289 17.83 -8.08 11.54
CA LYS A 289 17.92 -6.69 11.06
C LYS A 289 19.18 -6.44 10.23
N THR A 290 20.29 -7.03 10.63
CA THR A 290 21.59 -6.94 9.96
C THR A 290 21.54 -7.61 8.60
N PHE A 291 20.90 -8.79 8.50
CA PHE A 291 20.59 -9.43 7.20
C PHE A 291 19.92 -8.45 6.22
N VAL A 292 18.81 -7.81 6.63
CA VAL A 292 18.10 -6.82 5.80
C VAL A 292 18.99 -5.62 5.47
N GLY A 293 19.89 -5.25 6.39
CA GLY A 293 20.86 -4.18 6.20
C GLY A 293 21.91 -4.50 5.12
N ILE A 294 22.38 -5.75 5.08
CA ILE A 294 23.38 -6.26 4.13
C ILE A 294 22.77 -6.34 2.73
N ILE A 295 21.61 -7.00 2.55
CA ILE A 295 21.01 -7.18 1.21
C ILE A 295 20.66 -5.84 0.51
N HIS A 296 20.46 -4.76 1.27
CA HIS A 296 20.19 -3.42 0.72
C HIS A 296 21.43 -2.52 0.68
N ASN A 297 22.63 -3.06 0.90
CA ASN A 297 23.90 -2.32 1.01
C ASN A 297 23.88 -1.16 2.02
N SER A 298 22.86 -1.09 2.87
CA SER A 298 22.61 0.07 3.72
C SER A 298 23.59 0.16 4.89
N ILE A 299 24.22 -0.97 5.27
CA ILE A 299 25.29 -0.96 6.27
C ILE A 299 26.56 -0.40 5.64
N VAL A 300 26.96 -0.89 4.46
CA VAL A 300 28.15 -0.42 3.74
C VAL A 300 28.04 1.07 3.36
N GLN A 301 26.88 1.51 2.88
CA GLN A 301 26.65 2.92 2.55
C GLN A 301 26.76 3.85 3.76
N ARG A 302 26.26 3.44 4.93
CA ARG A 302 26.37 4.21 6.19
C ARG A 302 27.82 4.38 6.65
N LEU A 303 28.68 3.41 6.37
CA LEU A 303 30.11 3.51 6.66
C LEU A 303 30.82 4.48 5.74
N ILE A 304 30.49 4.45 4.45
CA ILE A 304 31.09 5.34 3.46
C ILE A 304 30.63 6.79 3.70
N SER A 305 29.39 7.01 4.10
CA SER A 305 28.85 8.36 4.36
C SER A 305 29.26 8.96 5.70
N GLY A 306 29.90 8.20 6.59
CA GLY A 306 30.26 8.66 7.93
C GLY A 306 29.05 8.91 8.86
N GLU A 307 27.83 8.56 8.44
CA GLU A 307 26.62 8.59 9.28
C GLU A 307 26.61 7.38 10.23
N VAL A 308 27.58 7.35 11.13
CA VAL A 308 27.54 6.48 12.31
C VAL A 308 26.92 7.30 13.44
N GLU A 309 25.60 7.46 13.43
CA GLU A 309 24.90 7.61 14.71
C GLU A 309 24.90 6.23 15.36
N ILE A 310 25.81 6.06 16.32
CA ILE A 310 25.83 4.96 17.26
C ILE A 310 24.52 5.04 18.04
N ALA A 311 23.55 4.21 17.68
CA ALA A 311 22.38 3.99 18.53
C ALA A 311 22.80 3.01 19.62
N ILE A 312 23.15 3.55 20.79
CA ILE A 312 23.20 2.84 22.07
C ILE A 312 21.80 2.29 22.38
#